data_AF-A0A0B5AN25-F1
#
_entry.id   AF-A0A0B5AN25-F1
#
_cell.length_a   1.000
_cell.length_b   1.000
_cell.length_c   1.000
_cell.angle_alpha   90.00
_cell.angle_beta   90.00
_cell.angle_gamma   90.00
#
_symmetry.space_group_name_H-M   'P 1'
#
loop_
_entity.id
_entity.type
_entity.pdbx_description
1 polymer ?
#
loop_
_entity_poly.entity_id
_entity_poly.type
_entity_poly.pdbx_seq_one_letter_code
_entity_poly.pdbx_strand_id
1 'polypeptide(L)'
;MSVTITVYENGRTESEHIYPGKNIQIVLELLREKGVDYSADIESEEAKEKSKKEKLKLICLDDTNILNVEGSANFISEYTFEYEENLIKELHAKLTL
;
A
#
# COMPACT_ATOMS: atom_id res chain seq x y z
N MET A 1 -15.13 -2.18 -0.14
CA MET A 1 -13.80 -2.39 -0.72
C MET A 1 -13.19 -1.06 -1.12
N SER A 2 -11.95 -0.87 -0.73
CA SER A 2 -11.13 0.29 -1.03
C SER A 2 -9.68 -0.13 -0.98
N VAL A 3 -8.86 0.52 -1.81
CA VAL A 3 -7.42 0.37 -1.75
C VAL A 3 -6.86 1.57 -1.00
N THR A 4 -6.09 1.33 0.05
CA THR A 4 -5.30 2.37 0.72
C THR A 4 -3.86 2.26 0.23
N ILE A 5 -3.24 3.39 -0.10
CA ILE A 5 -1.81 3.50 -0.39
C ILE A 5 -1.18 4.37 0.69
N THR A 6 -0.25 3.79 1.44
CA THR A 6 0.50 4.50 2.47
C THR A 6 1.98 4.51 2.13
N VAL A 7 2.62 5.67 2.23
CA VAL A 7 4.05 5.84 1.97
C VAL A 7 4.76 6.10 3.29
N TYR A 8 5.73 5.25 3.60
CA TYR A 8 6.58 5.37 4.77
C TYR A 8 8.00 5.81 4.40
N GLU A 9 8.57 6.73 5.17
CA GLU A 9 9.96 7.14 5.04
C GLU A 9 10.57 7.35 6.43
N ASN A 10 11.69 6.68 6.71
CA ASN A 10 12.42 6.83 7.97
C ASN A 10 11.54 6.68 9.24
N GLY A 11 10.57 5.76 9.21
CA GLY A 11 9.65 5.48 10.31
C GLY A 11 8.47 6.45 10.42
N ARG A 12 8.23 7.28 9.42
CA ARG A 12 7.13 8.25 9.40
C ARG A 12 6.19 7.96 8.23
N THR A 13 4.91 8.27 8.43
CA THR A 13 3.92 8.29 7.34
C THR A 13 4.08 9.61 6.60
N GLU A 14 4.55 9.55 5.35
CA GLU A 14 4.70 10.73 4.50
C GLU A 14 3.40 11.07 3.77
N SER A 15 2.63 10.05 3.38
CA SER A 15 1.33 10.23 2.77
C SER A 15 0.46 8.99 2.93
N GLU A 16 -0.85 9.20 2.98
CA GLU A 16 -1.86 8.13 2.97
C GLU A 16 -3.00 8.57 2.05
N HIS A 17 -3.40 7.69 1.13
CA HIS A 17 -4.47 7.95 0.18
C HIS A 17 -5.42 6.76 0.12
N ILE A 18 -6.71 7.02 0.30
CA ILE A 18 -7.75 6.01 0.29
C ILE A 18 -8.54 6.12 -1.02
N TYR A 19 -8.63 5.01 -1.74
CA TYR A 19 -9.34 4.88 -3.02
C TYR A 19 -10.61 4.05 -2.84
N PRO A 20 -11.76 4.68 -2.49
CA PRO A 20 -13.01 3.96 -2.24
C PRO A 20 -13.55 3.31 -3.51
N GLY A 21 -14.10 2.10 -3.38
CA GLY A 21 -14.69 1.34 -4.48
C GLY A 21 -13.67 0.70 -5.43
N LYS A 22 -12.36 0.82 -5.15
CA LYS A 22 -11.31 0.17 -5.93
C LYS A 22 -10.98 -1.22 -5.38
N ASN A 23 -10.51 -2.08 -6.28
CA ASN A 23 -10.11 -3.44 -6.00
C ASN A 23 -8.59 -3.53 -6.08
N ILE A 24 -7.97 -4.17 -5.08
CA ILE A 24 -6.53 -4.35 -4.99
C ILE A 24 -5.93 -5.11 -6.19
N GLN A 25 -6.72 -5.94 -6.87
CA GLN A 25 -6.30 -6.68 -8.06
C GLN A 25 -5.77 -5.77 -9.17
N ILE A 26 -6.33 -4.57 -9.33
CA ILE A 26 -5.87 -3.56 -10.31
C ILE A 26 -4.42 -3.16 -10.02
N VAL A 27 -4.07 -3.05 -8.74
CA VAL A 27 -2.72 -2.72 -8.29
C VAL A 27 -1.78 -3.90 -8.50
N LEU A 28 -2.18 -5.10 -8.06
CA LEU A 28 -1.36 -6.31 -8.22
C LEU A 28 -1.04 -6.61 -9.70
N GLU A 29 -2.00 -6.38 -10.60
CA GLU A 29 -1.78 -6.50 -12.03
C GLU A 29 -0.74 -5.50 -12.53
N LEU A 30 -0.80 -4.23 -12.09
CA LEU A 30 0.20 -3.22 -12.43
C LEU A 30 1.60 -3.59 -11.89
N LEU A 31 1.69 -4.03 -10.64
CA LEU A 31 2.97 -4.47 -10.05
C LEU A 31 3.57 -5.63 -10.86
N ARG A 32 2.75 -6.61 -11.24
CA ARG A 32 3.17 -7.72 -12.10
C ARG A 32 3.61 -7.26 -13.50
N GLU A 33 2.86 -6.37 -14.14
CA GLU A 33 3.21 -5.80 -15.45
C GLU A 33 4.56 -5.07 -15.43
N LYS A 34 4.88 -4.42 -14.32
CA LYS A 34 6.11 -3.66 -14.12
C LYS A 34 7.27 -4.49 -13.59
N GLY A 35 7.03 -5.75 -13.22
CA GLY A 35 8.03 -6.61 -12.60
C GLY A 35 8.49 -6.11 -11.23
N VAL A 36 7.58 -5.50 -10.47
CA VAL A 36 7.85 -5.01 -9.12
C VAL A 36 7.70 -6.15 -8.14
N ASP A 37 8.78 -6.45 -7.42
CA ASP A 37 8.74 -7.40 -6.30
C ASP A 37 8.02 -6.75 -5.11
N TYR A 38 7.08 -7.46 -4.53
CA TYR A 38 6.34 -7.03 -3.34
C TYR A 38 6.24 -8.17 -2.32
N SER A 39 6.16 -7.81 -1.05
CA SER A 39 5.97 -8.74 0.07
C SER A 39 4.53 -8.66 0.56
N ALA A 40 3.84 -9.80 0.66
CA ALA A 40 2.47 -9.89 1.17
C ALA A 40 2.39 -10.24 2.67
N ASP A 41 3.55 -10.41 3.31
CA ASP A 41 3.68 -10.85 4.71
C ASP A 41 4.19 -9.75 5.65
N ILE A 42 4.44 -8.54 5.13
CA ILE A 42 4.95 -7.42 5.93
C ILE A 42 3.78 -6.53 6.28
N GLU A 43 3.43 -6.52 7.57
CA GLU A 43 2.39 -5.66 8.08
C GLU A 43 2.81 -4.18 8.05
N SER A 44 1.85 -3.27 8.02
CA SER A 44 2.02 -1.82 7.90
C SER A 44 2.92 -1.22 8.98
N GLU A 45 2.78 -1.68 10.24
CA GLU A 45 3.68 -1.28 11.33
C GLU A 45 5.10 -1.84 11.15
N GLU A 46 5.24 -3.06 10.63
CA GLU A 46 6.55 -3.64 10.31
C GLU A 46 7.21 -2.90 9.13
N ALA A 47 6.46 -2.53 8.09
CA ALA A 47 6.92 -1.73 6.97
C ALA A 47 7.44 -0.36 7.45
N LYS A 48 6.70 0.30 8.35
CA LYS A 48 7.12 1.55 8.97
C LYS A 48 8.41 1.37 9.78
N GLU A 49 8.52 0.35 10.62
CA GLU A 49 9.76 0.05 11.34
C GLU A 49 10.93 -0.23 10.39
N LYS A 50 10.69 -0.99 9.31
CA LYS A 50 11.70 -1.33 8.30
C LYS A 50 12.21 -0.07 7.59
N SER A 51 11.31 0.83 7.19
CA SER A 51 11.67 2.12 6.58
C SER A 51 12.63 2.94 7.48
N LYS A 52 12.47 2.84 8.80
CA LYS A 52 13.36 3.48 9.78
C LYS A 52 14.70 2.76 9.91
N LYS A 53 14.68 1.45 10.09
CA LYS A 53 15.89 0.63 10.32
C LYS A 53 16.81 0.65 9.09
N GLU A 54 16.23 0.55 7.90
CA GLU A 54 16.95 0.44 6.63
C GLU A 54 17.10 1.79 5.92
N LYS A 55 16.49 2.86 6.44
CA LYS A 55 16.46 4.20 5.82
C LYS A 55 15.91 4.17 4.39
N LEU A 56 14.89 3.36 4.18
CA LEU A 56 14.19 3.20 2.91
C LEU A 56 12.90 4.02 2.90
N LYS A 57 12.42 4.27 1.68
CA LYS A 57 11.08 4.75 1.43
C LYS A 57 10.27 3.58 0.90
N LEU A 58 9.18 3.24 1.57
CA LEU A 58 8.36 2.05 1.30
C LEU A 58 6.91 2.46 1.01
N ILE A 59 6.22 1.62 0.25
CA ILE A 59 4.80 1.72 -0.03
C ILE A 59 4.13 0.50 0.60
N CYS A 60 3.07 0.74 1.38
CA CYS A 60 2.16 -0.28 1.87
C CYS A 60 0.81 -0.12 1.18
N LEU A 61 0.23 -1.24 0.74
CA LEU A 61 -1.07 -1.30 0.12
C LEU A 61 -2.01 -2.16 0.95
N ASP A 62 -3.16 -1.60 1.30
CA ASP A 62 -4.13 -2.30 2.13
C ASP A 62 -5.46 -2.43 1.38
N ASP A 63 -5.95 -3.66 1.23
CA ASP A 63 -7.34 -3.91 0.78
C ASP A 63 -8.26 -3.86 2.01
N THR A 64 -8.86 -2.70 2.25
CA THR A 64 -9.77 -2.51 3.38
C THR A 64 -11.21 -2.51 2.90
N ASN A 65 -12.08 -3.17 3.65
CA ASN A 65 -13.50 -2.83 3.58
C ASN A 65 -13.71 -1.62 4.48
N ILE A 66 -13.79 -0.41 3.91
CA ILE A 66 -14.33 0.75 4.64
C ILE A 66 -15.78 0.47 5.00
N LEU A 67 -15.96 -0.18 6.14
CA LEU A 67 -17.15 -0.17 6.97
C LEU A 67 -16.68 0.40 8.29
N ASN A 68 -17.13 1.62 8.61
CA ASN A 68 -16.91 2.33 9.86
C ASN A 68 -17.34 1.52 11.10
N VAL A 69 -16.59 0.50 11.52
CA VAL A 69 -16.89 -0.19 12.78
C VAL A 69 -15.60 -0.62 13.45
N GLU A 70 -15.41 -0.08 14.65
CA GLU A 70 -14.48 -0.56 15.65
C GLU A 70 -14.55 -2.08 15.79
N GLY A 71 -13.41 -2.74 15.65
CA GLY A 71 -13.22 -4.11 16.10
C GLY A 71 -13.52 -5.19 15.06
N SER A 72 -12.56 -6.11 15.00
CA SER A 72 -12.61 -7.46 14.38
C SER A 72 -12.00 -7.54 12.99
N ALA A 73 -10.70 -7.84 12.98
CA ALA A 73 -9.96 -8.61 11.97
C ALA A 73 -10.62 -8.69 10.59
N ASN A 74 -10.58 -7.59 9.84
CA ASN A 74 -10.67 -7.68 8.40
C ASN A 74 -9.40 -8.39 7.91
N PHE A 75 -9.52 -9.30 6.95
CA PHE A 75 -8.37 -9.87 6.25
C PHE A 75 -7.72 -8.75 5.44
N ILE A 76 -6.92 -7.91 6.09
CA ILE A 76 -6.14 -6.88 5.41
C ILE A 76 -5.01 -7.65 4.73
N SER A 77 -5.10 -7.77 3.41
CA SER A 77 -3.93 -8.19 2.63
C SER A 77 -3.07 -6.94 2.49
N GLU A 78 -1.95 -6.93 3.20
CA GLU A 78 -1.00 -5.83 3.20
C GLU A 78 0.15 -6.18 2.26
N TYR A 79 0.38 -5.35 1.24
CA TYR A 79 1.45 -5.54 0.28
C TYR A 79 2.47 -4.42 0.40
N THR A 80 3.73 -4.76 0.65
CA THR A 80 4.82 -3.80 0.83
C THR A 80 5.86 -3.92 -0.28
N PHE A 81 6.29 -2.78 -0.82
CA PHE A 81 7.38 -2.69 -1.80
C PHE A 81 8.13 -1.36 -1.68
N GLU A 82 9.30 -1.25 -2.33
CA GLU A 82 10.08 -0.02 -2.32
C GLU A 82 9.40 1.10 -3.11
N TYR A 83 9.55 2.33 -2.62
CA TYR A 83 8.99 3.49 -3.28
C TYR A 83 9.69 3.78 -4.61
N GLU A 84 8.90 3.83 -5.67
CA GLU A 84 9.32 4.32 -6.98
C GLU A 84 8.34 5.40 -7.46
N GLU A 85 8.88 6.58 -7.82
CA GLU A 85 8.06 7.77 -8.09
C GLU A 85 7.11 7.56 -9.29
N ASN A 86 7.57 6.91 -10.36
CA ASN A 86 6.72 6.67 -11.54
C ASN A 86 5.61 5.67 -11.23
N LEU A 87 5.95 4.60 -10.51
CA LEU A 87 4.98 3.58 -10.09
C LEU A 87 3.85 4.20 -9.26
N ILE A 88 4.17 5.09 -8.32
CA ILE A 88 3.14 5.80 -7.53
C ILE A 88 2.24 6.68 -8.37
N LYS A 89 2.80 7.43 -9.32
CA LYS A 89 1.99 8.24 -10.24
C LYS A 89 1.05 7.38 -11.08
N GLU A 90 1.54 6.23 -11.57
CA GLU A 90 0.73 5.28 -12.34
C GLU A 90 -0.36 4.63 -11.49
N LEU A 91 -0.06 4.25 -10.24
CA LEU A 91 -1.04 3.73 -9.29
C LEU A 91 -2.16 4.73 -9.02
N HIS A 92 -1.80 5.97 -8.68
CA HIS A 92 -2.79 7.03 -8.47
C HIS A 92 -3.64 7.26 -9.72
N ALA A 93 -3.04 7.26 -10.92
CA ALA A 93 -3.79 7.38 -12.16
C ALA A 93 -4.78 6.22 -12.37
N LYS A 94 -4.33 4.95 -12.23
CA LYS A 94 -5.19 3.77 -12.39
C LYS A 94 -6.32 3.70 -11.35
N LEU A 95 -6.08 4.17 -10.12
CA LEU A 95 -7.05 4.14 -9.04
C LEU A 95 -8.01 5.33 -9.03
N THR A 96 -7.73 6.39 -9.80
CA THR A 96 -8.63 7.56 -9.92
C THR A 96 -9.62 7.42 -11.09
N LEU A 97 -9.26 6.66 -12.13
CA LEU A 97 -10.13 6.29 -13.27
C LEU A 97 -11.24 5.34 -12.83
#